data_AF-A0A3R7DU93-F1
#
_entry.id   AF-A0A3R7DU93-F1
#
_cell.length_a   1.000
_cell.length_b   1.000
_cell.length_c   1.000
_cell.angle_alpha   90.00
_cell.angle_beta   90.00
_cell.angle_gamma   90.00
#
_symmetry.space_group_name_H-M   'P 1'
#
loop_
_entity.id
_entity.type
_entity.pdbx_description
1 polymer ?
#
loop_
_entity_poly.entity_id
_entity_poly.type
_entity_poly.pdbx_seq_one_letter_code
_entity_poly.pdbx_strand_id
1 'polypeptide(L)'
;MIAAILRDPAPHAGKVYPLYGPVEMNHHEIAAEISKALGRTVTYQPVDLDLFKKRLDTDAKFSDTFAQHLLSVAVDYQEGIFAGTNSFIEELTGTPPMTVQAFIRKHAARFA
;
A
#
# COMPACT_ATOMS: atom_id res chain seq x y z
N MET A 1 11.36 -5.20 10.48
CA MET A 1 12.56 -4.85 9.70
C MET A 1 13.42 -3.80 10.38
N ILE A 2 12.90 -2.60 10.70
CA ILE A 2 13.68 -1.55 11.40
C ILE A 2 14.38 -2.11 12.66
N ALA A 3 13.65 -2.82 13.51
CA ALA A 3 14.23 -3.44 14.70
C ALA A 3 15.31 -4.50 14.37
N ALA A 4 15.21 -5.22 13.26
CA ALA A 4 16.23 -6.19 12.86
C ALA A 4 17.51 -5.48 12.41
N ILE A 5 17.38 -4.44 11.59
CA ILE A 5 18.50 -3.59 11.14
C ILE A 5 19.22 -2.95 12.33
N LEU A 6 18.47 -2.42 13.31
CA LEU A 6 19.06 -1.75 14.47
C LEU A 6 19.77 -2.70 15.45
N ARG A 7 19.54 -4.02 15.36
CA ARG A 7 20.27 -5.01 16.17
C ARG A 7 21.69 -5.29 15.66
N ASP A 8 21.93 -5.11 14.37
CA ASP A 8 23.26 -5.22 13.76
C ASP A 8 23.39 -4.20 12.62
N PRO A 9 23.63 -2.90 12.92
CA PRO A 9 23.50 -1.83 11.93
C PRO A 9 24.65 -1.78 10.91
N ALA A 10 25.83 -2.30 11.24
CA ALA A 10 27.04 -2.13 10.42
C ALA A 10 26.90 -2.73 9.00
N PRO A 11 26.34 -3.93 8.80
CA PRO A 11 26.10 -4.49 7.46
C PRO A 11 25.04 -3.75 6.64
N HIS A 12 24.25 -2.87 7.24
CA HIS A 12 23.16 -2.15 6.58
C HIS A 12 23.49 -0.69 6.26
N ALA A 13 24.64 -0.18 6.70
CA ALA A 13 25.07 1.19 6.46
C ALA A 13 25.12 1.52 4.95
N GLY A 14 24.51 2.64 4.56
CA GLY A 14 24.45 3.10 3.18
C GLY A 14 23.54 2.31 2.24
N LYS A 15 22.86 1.25 2.72
CA LYS A 15 21.92 0.46 1.91
C LYS A 15 20.53 1.07 1.93
N VAL A 16 19.86 1.02 0.78
CA VAL A 16 18.46 1.39 0.62
C VAL A 16 17.66 0.12 0.36
N TYR A 17 16.56 -0.06 1.09
CA TYR A 17 15.68 -1.21 0.95
C TYR A 17 14.27 -0.76 0.57
N PRO A 18 13.90 -0.84 -0.72
CA PRO A 18 12.51 -0.74 -1.14
C PRO A 18 11.65 -1.77 -0.40
N LEU A 19 10.49 -1.34 0.11
CA LEU A 19 9.60 -2.20 0.89
C LEU A 19 8.36 -2.53 0.08
N TYR A 20 8.12 -3.82 -0.13
CA TYR A 20 6.95 -4.30 -0.84
C TYR A 20 6.19 -5.35 -0.03
N GLY A 21 4.94 -5.60 -0.45
CA GLY A 21 4.18 -6.76 -0.01
C GLY A 21 4.73 -8.07 -0.60
N PRO A 22 4.19 -9.21 -0.14
CA PRO A 22 4.65 -10.55 -0.56
C PRO A 22 4.37 -10.87 -2.04
N VAL A 23 3.53 -10.07 -2.69
CA VAL A 23 3.19 -10.18 -4.11
C VAL A 23 2.80 -8.80 -4.61
N GLU A 24 3.17 -8.49 -5.84
CA GLU A 24 2.72 -7.29 -6.53
C GLU A 24 1.22 -7.41 -6.87
N MET A 25 0.45 -6.35 -6.63
CA MET A 25 -0.99 -6.35 -6.90
C MET A 25 -1.43 -5.05 -7.54
N ASN A 26 -2.33 -5.15 -8.51
CA ASN A 26 -3.12 -4.02 -8.95
C ASN A 26 -4.38 -3.82 -8.06
N HIS A 27 -5.08 -2.72 -8.26
CA HIS A 27 -6.24 -2.35 -7.44
C HIS A 27 -7.42 -3.33 -7.54
N HIS A 28 -7.59 -4.03 -8.68
CA HIS A 28 -8.62 -5.06 -8.82
C HIS A 28 -8.29 -6.30 -7.99
N GLU A 29 -7.02 -6.71 -7.96
CA GLU A 29 -6.54 -7.84 -7.15
C GLU A 29 -6.64 -7.54 -5.65
N ILE A 30 -6.30 -6.32 -5.24
CA ILE A 30 -6.52 -5.85 -3.86
C ILE A 30 -8.00 -5.98 -3.48
N ALA A 31 -8.91 -5.49 -4.34
CA ALA A 31 -10.36 -5.59 -4.09
C ALA A 31 -10.85 -7.05 -4.04
N ALA A 32 -10.27 -7.94 -4.86
CA ALA A 32 -10.56 -9.37 -4.83
C ALA A 32 -10.10 -10.02 -3.50
N GLU A 33 -8.91 -9.69 -3.01
CA GLU A 33 -8.43 -10.20 -1.72
C GLU A 33 -9.23 -9.67 -0.53
N ILE A 34 -9.64 -8.40 -0.57
CA ILE A 34 -10.57 -7.84 0.42
C ILE A 34 -11.91 -8.59 0.37
N SER A 35 -12.43 -8.86 -0.83
CA SER A 35 -13.70 -9.59 -1.01
C SER A 35 -13.64 -10.98 -0.37
N LYS A 36 -12.56 -11.73 -0.65
CA LYS A 36 -12.31 -13.05 -0.06
C LYS A 36 -12.19 -12.97 1.47
N ALA A 37 -11.56 -11.93 1.99
CA ALA A 37 -11.36 -11.76 3.42
C ALA A 37 -12.66 -11.40 4.17
N LEU A 38 -13.55 -10.62 3.55
CA LEU A 38 -14.81 -10.16 4.16
C LEU A 38 -16.03 -11.05 3.84
N GLY A 39 -15.93 -11.96 2.87
CA GLY A 39 -17.06 -12.78 2.44
C GLY A 39 -18.16 -12.02 1.70
N ARG A 40 -17.87 -10.81 1.20
CA ARG A 40 -18.78 -9.98 0.39
C ARG A 40 -18.05 -9.34 -0.77
N THR A 41 -18.78 -9.02 -1.84
CA THR A 41 -18.18 -8.42 -3.04
C THR A 41 -17.72 -6.98 -2.77
N VAL A 42 -16.45 -6.72 -3.07
CA VAL A 42 -15.82 -5.40 -3.09
C VAL A 42 -15.17 -5.22 -4.45
N THR A 43 -15.52 -4.15 -5.16
CA THR A 43 -15.03 -3.87 -6.52
C THR A 43 -14.24 -2.58 -6.55
N TYR A 44 -13.09 -2.60 -7.22
CA TYR A 44 -12.38 -1.38 -7.56
C TYR A 44 -13.08 -0.67 -8.73
N GLN A 45 -13.40 0.60 -8.55
CA GLN A 45 -13.92 1.48 -9.59
C GLN A 45 -12.91 2.61 -9.82
N PRO A 46 -12.15 2.59 -10.94
CA PRO A 46 -11.26 3.69 -11.25
C PRO A 46 -12.06 4.97 -11.48
N VAL A 47 -11.49 6.09 -11.05
CA VAL A 47 -11.99 7.45 -11.32
C VAL A 47 -10.92 8.21 -12.09
N ASP A 48 -11.31 9.17 -12.92
CA ASP A 48 -10.32 10.02 -13.59
C ASP A 48 -9.64 10.97 -12.60
N LEU A 49 -8.47 11.46 -12.99
CA LEU A 49 -7.65 12.32 -12.13
C LEU A 49 -8.33 13.67 -11.86
N ASP A 50 -9.10 14.20 -12.81
CA ASP A 50 -9.83 15.45 -12.66
C ASP A 50 -10.94 15.35 -11.61
N LEU A 51 -11.76 14.28 -11.64
CA LEU A 51 -12.75 14.03 -10.61
C LEU A 51 -12.09 13.73 -9.26
N PHE A 52 -10.99 12.99 -9.26
CA PHE A 52 -10.24 12.72 -8.02
C PHE A 52 -9.74 14.02 -7.38
N LYS A 53 -9.11 14.90 -8.16
CA LYS A 53 -8.68 16.22 -7.70
C LYS A 53 -9.84 17.04 -7.16
N LYS A 54 -10.95 17.13 -7.93
CA LYS A 54 -12.15 17.87 -7.51
C LYS A 54 -12.71 17.36 -6.18
N ARG A 55 -12.69 16.04 -5.95
CA ARG A 55 -13.11 15.46 -4.66
C ARG A 55 -12.17 15.85 -3.52
N LEU A 56 -10.85 15.83 -3.74
CA LEU A 56 -9.88 16.24 -2.73
C LEU A 56 -10.01 17.72 -2.39
N ASP A 57 -10.14 18.60 -3.39
CA ASP A 57 -10.27 20.05 -3.20
C ASP A 57 -11.57 20.45 -2.46
N THR A 58 -12.60 19.61 -2.49
CA THR A 58 -13.90 19.92 -1.89
C THR A 58 -14.08 19.32 -0.49
N ASP A 59 -13.21 18.42 -0.05
CA ASP A 59 -13.23 17.87 1.30
C ASP A 59 -12.35 18.72 2.22
N ALA A 60 -12.98 19.43 3.15
CA ALA A 60 -12.33 20.33 4.11
C ALA A 60 -11.28 19.65 5.01
N LYS A 61 -11.19 18.31 5.00
CA LYS A 61 -10.14 17.56 5.71
C LYS A 61 -8.78 17.64 5.02
N PHE A 62 -8.73 18.03 3.75
CA PHE A 62 -7.50 18.08 2.97
C PHE A 62 -7.08 19.52 2.70
N SER A 63 -5.84 19.86 3.04
CA SER A 63 -5.22 21.11 2.59
C SER A 63 -4.86 21.02 1.12
N ASP A 64 -4.75 22.16 0.43
CA ASP A 64 -4.34 22.23 -0.99
C ASP A 64 -3.04 21.46 -1.25
N THR A 65 -2.05 21.59 -0.36
CA THR A 65 -0.76 20.90 -0.45
C THR A 65 -0.90 19.38 -0.34
N PHE A 66 -1.82 18.91 0.51
CA PHE A 66 -2.03 17.47 0.70
C PHE A 66 -2.87 16.89 -0.44
N ALA A 67 -3.86 17.63 -0.94
CA ALA A 67 -4.61 17.28 -2.14
C ALA A 67 -3.70 17.15 -3.36
N GLN A 68 -2.78 18.11 -3.55
CA GLN A 68 -1.75 18.04 -4.59
C GLN A 68 -0.88 16.77 -4.44
N HIS A 69 -0.39 16.50 -3.23
CA HIS A 69 0.44 15.31 -2.99
C HIS A 69 -0.29 14.01 -3.33
N LEU A 70 -1.55 13.86 -2.91
CA LEU A 70 -2.35 12.66 -3.23
C LEU A 70 -2.60 12.51 -4.73
N LEU A 71 -2.77 13.62 -5.45
CA LEU A 71 -2.89 13.60 -6.92
C LEU A 71 -1.59 13.09 -7.57
N SER A 72 -0.43 13.57 -7.12
CA SER A 72 0.87 13.06 -7.60
C SER A 72 1.04 11.57 -7.32
N VAL A 73 0.67 11.09 -6.13
CA VAL A 73 0.69 9.66 -5.80
C VAL A 73 -0.21 8.84 -6.75
N ALA A 74 -1.38 9.37 -7.12
CA ALA A 74 -2.26 8.70 -8.08
C ALA A 74 -1.64 8.58 -9.48
N VAL A 75 -0.88 9.59 -9.92
CA VAL A 75 -0.10 9.55 -11.17
C VAL A 75 1.04 8.54 -11.06
N ASP A 76 1.80 8.56 -9.96
CA ASP A 76 2.90 7.62 -9.72
C ASP A 76 2.45 6.14 -9.78
N TYR A 77 1.22 5.83 -9.34
CA TYR A 77 0.61 4.51 -9.53
C TYR A 77 0.38 4.17 -11.01
N GLN A 78 -0.07 5.12 -11.82
CA GLN A 78 -0.30 4.91 -13.26
C GLN A 78 1.01 4.76 -14.04
N GLU A 79 2.06 5.45 -13.60
CA GLU A 79 3.40 5.39 -14.19
C GLU A 79 4.22 4.18 -13.68
N GLY A 80 3.68 3.41 -12.74
CA GLY A 80 4.33 2.20 -12.21
C GLY A 80 5.51 2.50 -11.26
N ILE A 81 5.60 3.71 -10.70
CA ILE A 81 6.67 4.10 -9.78
C ILE A 81 6.69 3.20 -8.52
N PHE A 82 5.53 2.72 -8.09
CA PHE A 82 5.38 1.82 -6.94
C PHE A 82 5.35 0.33 -7.31
N ALA A 83 5.51 -0.01 -8.59
CA ALA A 83 5.49 -1.39 -9.06
C ALA A 83 6.65 -2.20 -8.48
N GLY A 84 6.42 -3.50 -8.36
CA GLY A 84 7.43 -4.48 -7.94
C GLY A 84 7.15 -5.21 -6.64
N THR A 85 8.03 -6.16 -6.36
CA THR A 85 8.07 -6.96 -5.14
C THR A 85 9.52 -7.38 -4.85
N ASN A 86 9.80 -7.78 -3.61
CA ASN A 86 11.09 -8.37 -3.23
C ASN A 86 10.96 -9.22 -1.97
N SER A 87 12.05 -9.88 -1.59
CA SER A 87 12.18 -10.74 -0.41
C SER A 87 12.83 -10.05 0.79
N PHE A 88 13.16 -8.75 0.73
CA PHE A 88 14.00 -8.09 1.74
C PHE A 88 13.39 -8.14 3.14
N ILE A 89 12.08 -8.00 3.28
CA ILE A 89 11.42 -8.08 4.59
C ILE A 89 11.62 -9.47 5.20
N GLU A 90 11.41 -10.52 4.41
CA GLU A 90 11.57 -11.89 4.88
C GLU A 90 13.03 -12.21 5.19
N GLU A 91 13.96 -11.89 4.29
CA GLU A 91 15.40 -12.13 4.47
C GLU A 91 15.96 -11.42 5.71
N LEU A 92 15.54 -10.19 5.97
CA LEU A 92 16.04 -9.39 7.10
C LEU A 92 15.36 -9.71 8.42
N THR A 93 14.14 -10.25 8.41
CA THR A 93 13.36 -10.44 9.64
C THR A 93 13.05 -11.89 9.97
N GLY A 94 13.29 -12.82 9.03
CA GLY A 94 12.88 -14.22 9.11
C GLY A 94 11.36 -14.42 9.03
N THR A 95 10.59 -13.37 8.76
CA THR A 95 9.13 -13.42 8.69
C THR A 95 8.65 -12.76 7.39
N PRO A 96 7.82 -13.42 6.57
CA PRO A 96 7.31 -12.84 5.34
C PRO A 96 6.43 -11.61 5.62
N PRO A 97 6.37 -10.63 4.70
CA PRO A 97 5.46 -9.51 4.83
C PRO A 97 4.00 -9.97 4.85
N MET A 98 3.16 -9.24 5.58
CA MET A 98 1.74 -9.54 5.74
C MET A 98 1.01 -9.38 4.40
N THR A 99 0.14 -10.35 4.06
CA THR A 99 -0.73 -10.23 2.89
C THR A 99 -1.90 -9.28 3.15
N VAL A 100 -2.49 -8.72 2.09
CA VAL A 100 -3.73 -7.93 2.17
C VAL A 100 -4.84 -8.72 2.86
N GLN A 101 -5.03 -9.99 2.47
CA GLN A 101 -6.06 -10.85 3.05
C GLN A 101 -5.88 -11.04 4.57
N ALA A 102 -4.63 -11.28 5.02
CA ALA A 102 -4.33 -11.43 6.44
C ALA A 102 -4.59 -10.14 7.23
N PHE A 103 -4.21 -8.99 6.66
CA PHE A 103 -4.48 -7.68 7.25
C PHE A 103 -5.98 -7.43 7.43
N ILE A 104 -6.78 -7.67 6.38
CA ILE A 104 -8.23 -7.45 6.43
C ILE A 104 -8.89 -8.38 7.44
N ARG A 105 -8.54 -9.68 7.46
CA ARG A 105 -9.06 -10.64 8.46
C ARG A 105 -8.74 -10.19 9.89
N LYS A 106 -7.51 -9.74 10.15
CA LYS A 106 -7.09 -9.23 11.45
C LYS A 106 -7.90 -8.01 11.91
N HIS A 107 -8.45 -7.25 10.96
CA HIS A 107 -9.18 -6.01 11.22
C HIS A 107 -10.65 -6.07 10.79
N ALA A 108 -11.21 -7.27 10.60
CA ALA A 108 -12.54 -7.48 10.02
C ALA A 108 -13.64 -6.68 10.74
N ALA A 109 -13.55 -6.54 12.07
CA ALA A 109 -14.51 -5.77 12.87
C ALA A 109 -14.62 -4.28 12.50
N ARG A 110 -13.62 -3.70 11.82
CA ARG A 110 -13.68 -2.32 11.30
C ARG A 110 -14.44 -2.19 9.98
N PHE A 111 -14.76 -3.33 9.36
CA PHE A 111 -15.47 -3.43 8.08
C PHE A 111 -16.87 -4.05 8.22
N ALA A 112 -17.29 -4.31 9.47
CA ALA A 112 -18.61 -4.80 9.85
C ALA A 112 -19.67 -3.70 9.72
#